data_AF-A0A1C0AK93-F1
#
_entry.id   AF-A0A1C0AK93-F1
#
_cell.length_a   1.000
_cell.length_b   1.000
_cell.length_c   1.000
_cell.angle_alpha   90.00
_cell.angle_beta   90.00
_cell.angle_gamma   90.00
#
_symmetry.space_group_name_H-M   'P 1'
#
loop_
_entity.id
_entity.type
_entity.pdbx_description
1 polymer ?
#
loop_
_entity_poly.entity_id
_entity_poly.type
_entity_poly.pdbx_seq_one_letter_code
_entity_poly.pdbx_strand_id
1 'polypeptide(L)'
;MNSQQWPPPGGGQDSPWAHQDPGHRAPQFHDAQGRDPRRPFGEAPPPPPPPEQLRPPRPTGPVVWAVVGIIVVIAALVLGMQFVGGGSQEPQPSGSAAPTSGASPSRTGNYIPFEGNGDGIFEIVRHEWTSEGLLIRVRVEIERGEYQFGLFAFTNETREAFDALNPAPFTVRAGTPYEADVVFPMPQADSTIVLSTPSGAVALNALPVPG
;
A
#
# COMPACT_ATOMS: atom_id res chain seq x y z
N MET A 1 41.27 53.89 -25.06
CA MET A 1 40.35 53.62 -23.93
C MET A 1 40.58 52.18 -23.51
N ASN A 2 40.94 52.00 -22.24
CA ASN A 2 41.75 50.90 -21.74
C ASN A 2 40.90 49.66 -21.39
N SER A 3 41.31 48.51 -21.91
CA SER A 3 40.80 47.18 -21.58
C SER A 3 41.05 46.85 -20.10
N GLN A 4 39.98 46.59 -19.34
CA GLN A 4 40.06 46.22 -17.93
C GLN A 4 40.70 44.84 -17.78
N GLN A 5 41.80 44.84 -17.02
CA GLN A 5 42.68 43.71 -16.75
C GLN A 5 42.05 42.78 -15.71
N TRP A 6 42.04 41.49 -16.00
CA TRP A 6 41.86 40.43 -15.00
C TRP A 6 43.04 40.41 -14.03
N PRO A 7 42.84 40.08 -12.73
CA PRO A 7 43.93 40.00 -11.77
C PRO A 7 44.81 38.75 -11.98
N PRO A 8 46.08 38.77 -11.52
CA PRO A 8 47.07 37.72 -11.78
C PRO A 8 46.83 36.45 -10.94
N PRO A 9 47.27 35.27 -11.41
CA PRO A 9 47.17 34.02 -10.65
C PRO A 9 48.30 33.99 -9.61
N GLY A 10 47.98 34.31 -8.35
CA GLY A 10 48.93 34.20 -7.24
C GLY A 10 48.67 35.24 -6.16
N GLY A 11 47.69 35.00 -5.29
CA GLY A 11 47.40 35.84 -4.14
C GLY A 11 46.42 35.13 -3.21
N GLY A 12 46.75 35.09 -1.93
CA GLY A 12 46.16 34.24 -0.91
C GLY A 12 44.64 34.23 -0.83
N GLN A 13 44.15 33.04 -0.51
CA GLN A 13 42.88 32.76 0.16
C GLN A 13 42.66 33.75 1.29
N ASP A 14 41.65 34.62 1.20
CA ASP A 14 40.98 35.25 2.35
C ASP A 14 39.69 35.94 1.83
N SER A 15 38.72 35.12 1.42
CA SER A 15 37.36 35.60 1.21
C SER A 15 36.61 35.56 2.56
N PRO A 16 36.14 36.69 3.10
CA PRO A 16 35.44 36.71 4.39
C PRO A 16 34.13 35.90 4.38
N TRP A 17 33.60 35.61 3.18
CA TRP A 17 32.42 34.79 2.95
C TRP A 17 32.72 33.29 2.79
N ALA A 18 33.99 32.90 2.69
CA ALA A 18 34.42 31.53 2.47
C ALA A 18 34.86 30.81 3.76
N HIS A 19 34.85 31.50 4.90
CA HIS A 19 35.12 30.87 6.19
C HIS A 19 33.84 30.15 6.67
N GLN A 20 33.78 28.84 6.47
CA GLN A 20 32.88 27.99 7.22
C GLN A 20 33.34 28.02 8.69
N ASP A 21 32.59 28.71 9.53
CA ASP A 21 32.81 28.73 10.97
C ASP A 21 32.67 27.30 11.53
N PRO A 22 33.73 26.69 12.11
CA PRO A 22 33.67 25.34 12.66
C PRO A 22 32.69 25.20 13.84
N GLY A 23 32.27 26.32 14.43
CA GLY A 23 31.27 26.36 15.49
C GLY A 23 29.83 26.47 14.99
N HIS A 24 29.60 26.69 13.69
CA HIS A 24 28.26 26.86 13.14
C HIS A 24 27.53 25.52 13.06
N ARG A 25 26.63 25.28 14.02
CA ARG A 25 25.61 24.24 13.91
C ARG A 25 24.37 24.87 13.30
N ALA A 26 23.87 24.28 12.19
CA ALA A 26 22.58 24.69 11.64
C ALA A 26 21.50 24.59 12.74
N PRO A 27 20.66 25.63 12.94
CA PRO A 27 19.54 25.50 13.84
C PRO A 27 18.67 24.35 13.34
N GLN A 28 18.35 23.41 14.23
CA GLN A 28 17.44 22.31 13.93
C GLN A 28 16.05 22.90 13.67
N PHE A 29 15.66 23.00 12.40
CA PHE A 29 14.31 23.34 12.02
C PHE A 29 13.42 22.18 12.44
N HIS A 30 12.57 22.43 13.44
CA HIS A 30 11.49 21.53 13.78
C HIS A 30 10.34 21.88 12.83
N ASP A 31 9.86 20.91 12.07
CA ASP A 31 8.62 21.07 11.31
C ASP A 31 7.50 21.37 12.29
N ALA A 32 7.10 22.65 12.35
CA ALA A 32 5.99 23.10 13.17
C ALA A 32 4.71 22.60 12.50
N GLN A 33 4.28 21.39 12.87
CA GLN A 33 2.97 20.87 12.49
C GLN A 33 1.91 21.86 12.97
N GLY A 34 1.18 22.45 12.02
CA GLY A 34 -0.05 23.18 12.28
C GLY A 34 0.13 24.49 13.06
N ARG A 35 0.80 25.48 12.48
CA ARG A 35 0.70 26.84 13.00
C ARG A 35 -0.70 27.38 12.69
N ASP A 36 -1.43 27.75 13.74
CA ASP A 36 -2.73 28.43 13.61
C ASP A 36 -2.54 29.74 12.79
N PRO A 37 -3.17 29.87 11.62
CA PRO A 37 -3.02 31.05 10.74
C PRO A 37 -3.56 32.34 11.37
N ARG A 38 -4.30 32.23 12.49
CA ARG A 38 -4.85 33.38 13.22
C ARG A 38 -3.87 33.98 14.23
N ARG A 39 -2.70 33.38 14.44
CA ARG A 39 -1.72 33.85 15.43
C ARG A 39 -0.53 34.60 14.82
N PRO A 40 -0.23 35.82 15.30
CA PRO A 40 0.88 36.63 14.80
C PRO A 40 2.24 35.98 15.06
N PHE A 41 3.23 36.40 14.30
CA PHE A 41 4.61 35.93 14.43
C PHE A 41 5.23 36.52 15.71
N GLY A 42 5.88 35.67 16.51
CA GLY A 42 6.61 36.10 17.72
C GLY A 42 5.94 35.79 19.06
N GLU A 43 4.72 35.24 19.06
CA GLU A 43 4.12 34.73 20.30
C GLU A 43 4.76 33.41 20.73
N ALA A 44 5.01 33.27 22.03
CA ALA A 44 5.47 32.01 22.60
C ALA A 44 4.40 30.92 22.37
N PRO A 45 4.80 29.70 21.95
CA PRO A 45 3.85 28.59 21.79
C PRO A 45 3.13 28.32 23.13
N PRO A 46 1.86 27.87 23.10
CA PRO A 46 1.22 27.37 24.30
C PRO A 46 2.03 26.19 24.87
N PRO A 47 2.06 26.02 26.20
CA PRO A 47 2.73 24.88 26.81
C PRO A 47 2.11 23.58 26.27
N PRO A 48 2.93 22.55 25.99
CA PRO A 48 2.40 21.28 25.52
C PRO A 48 1.44 20.68 26.55
N PRO A 49 0.38 19.98 26.11
CA PRO A 49 -0.53 19.31 27.03
C PRO A 49 0.25 18.30 27.89
N PRO A 50 -0.10 18.16 29.18
CA PRO A 50 0.56 17.21 30.05
C PRO A 50 0.38 15.78 29.51
N PRO A 51 1.39 14.91 29.62
CA PRO A 51 1.38 13.56 29.04
C PRO A 51 0.23 12.68 29.54
N GLU A 52 -0.41 13.03 30.65
CA GLU A 52 -1.61 12.39 31.18
C GLU A 52 -2.83 12.57 30.26
N GLN A 53 -2.92 13.66 29.50
CA GLN A 53 -4.01 13.92 28.54
C GLN A 53 -3.83 13.19 27.21
N LEU A 54 -2.61 12.72 26.92
CA LEU A 54 -2.30 11.93 25.73
C LEU A 54 -2.48 10.43 25.95
N ARG A 55 -2.86 10.00 27.16
CA ARG A 55 -3.08 8.59 27.45
C ARG A 55 -4.43 8.16 26.85
N PRO A 56 -4.46 7.10 26.04
CA PRO A 56 -5.72 6.53 25.58
C PRO A 56 -6.56 6.09 26.80
N PRO A 57 -7.89 6.19 26.72
CA PRO A 57 -8.77 5.81 27.81
C PRO A 57 -8.52 4.35 28.16
N ARG A 58 -8.22 4.08 29.43
CA ARG A 58 -8.08 2.70 29.93
C ARG A 58 -9.45 2.03 29.82
N PRO A 59 -9.58 0.88 29.14
CA PRO A 59 -10.85 0.17 29.07
C PRO A 59 -11.30 -0.17 30.50
N THR A 60 -12.53 0.18 30.84
CA THR A 60 -13.12 -0.11 32.15
C THR A 60 -13.39 -1.61 32.28
N GLY A 61 -13.28 -2.12 33.51
CA GLY A 61 -13.37 -3.55 33.85
C GLY A 61 -14.42 -4.41 33.11
N PRO A 62 -15.69 -3.98 32.94
CA PRO A 62 -16.69 -4.80 32.25
C PRO A 62 -16.35 -5.05 30.77
N VAL A 63 -15.67 -4.12 30.10
CA VAL A 63 -15.22 -4.28 28.70
C VAL A 63 -14.10 -5.32 28.63
N VAL A 64 -13.19 -5.33 29.59
CA VAL A 64 -12.11 -6.33 29.67
C VAL A 64 -12.70 -7.73 29.87
N TRP A 65 -13.70 -7.88 30.75
CA TRP A 65 -14.37 -9.16 30.96
C TRP A 65 -15.18 -9.62 29.74
N ALA A 66 -15.80 -8.69 28.99
CA ALA A 66 -16.49 -9.02 27.74
C ALA A 66 -15.50 -9.53 26.67
N VAL A 67 -14.34 -8.87 26.52
CA VAL A 67 -13.28 -9.30 25.59
C VAL A 67 -12.71 -10.66 25.98
N VAL A 68 -12.44 -10.89 27.27
CA VAL A 68 -11.99 -12.20 27.77
C VAL A 68 -13.04 -13.27 27.50
N GLY A 69 -14.33 -12.98 27.71
CA GLY A 69 -15.42 -13.88 27.37
C GLY A 69 -15.45 -14.26 25.89
N ILE A 70 -15.32 -13.28 25.00
CA ILE A 70 -15.27 -13.50 23.54
C ILE A 70 -14.06 -14.37 23.16
N ILE A 71 -12.88 -14.10 23.72
CA ILE A 71 -11.66 -14.89 23.46
C ILE A 71 -11.85 -16.35 23.91
N VAL A 72 -12.44 -16.58 25.07
CA VAL A 72 -12.72 -17.94 25.58
C VAL A 72 -13.72 -18.68 24.68
N VAL A 73 -14.76 -17.99 24.20
CA VAL A 73 -15.75 -18.59 23.28
C VAL A 73 -15.09 -18.95 21.95
N ILE A 74 -14.27 -18.06 21.38
CA ILE A 74 -13.53 -18.33 20.14
C ILE A 74 -12.57 -19.50 20.34
N ALA A 75 -11.81 -19.52 21.45
CA ALA A 75 -10.88 -20.60 21.76
C ALA A 75 -11.61 -21.95 21.92
N ALA A 76 -12.78 -21.97 22.56
CA ALA A 76 -13.61 -23.17 22.68
C ALA A 76 -14.17 -23.63 21.32
N LEU A 77 -14.52 -22.68 20.44
CA LEU A 77 -14.97 -22.97 19.08
C LEU A 77 -13.85 -23.58 18.23
N VAL A 78 -12.64 -23.01 18.32
CA VAL A 78 -11.44 -23.53 17.64
C VAL A 78 -11.07 -24.91 18.18
N LEU A 79 -11.07 -25.11 19.51
CA LEU A 79 -10.84 -26.45 20.09
C LEU A 79 -11.91 -27.45 19.66
N GLY A 80 -13.19 -27.05 19.62
CA GLY A 80 -14.27 -27.89 19.15
C GLY A 80 -14.11 -28.29 17.68
N MET A 81 -13.64 -27.37 16.83
CA MET A 81 -13.33 -27.64 15.42
C MET A 81 -12.13 -28.59 15.26
N GLN A 82 -11.10 -28.48 16.10
CA GLN A 82 -9.91 -29.36 16.07
C GLN A 82 -10.21 -30.83 16.42
N PHE A 83 -11.26 -31.13 17.19
CA PHE A 83 -11.63 -32.50 17.57
C PHE A 83 -12.67 -33.15 16.64
N VAL A 84 -13.35 -32.38 15.77
CA VAL A 84 -14.39 -32.89 14.85
C VAL A 84 -13.96 -32.85 13.38
N GLY A 85 -12.99 -32.02 13.01
CA GLY A 85 -12.39 -32.00 11.67
C GLY A 85 -10.90 -32.27 11.77
N GLY A 86 -10.47 -33.47 11.34
CA GLY A 86 -9.06 -33.85 11.37
C GLY A 86 -8.17 -32.94 10.54
N GLY A 87 -6.94 -32.72 11.04
CA GLY A 87 -5.83 -32.13 10.30
C GLY A 87 -5.18 -30.95 11.02
N SER A 88 -4.28 -31.25 11.95
CA SER A 88 -3.35 -30.27 12.52
C SER A 88 -2.49 -29.66 11.41
N GLN A 89 -2.52 -28.34 11.25
CA GLN A 89 -1.51 -27.62 10.47
C GLN A 89 -0.71 -26.73 11.41
N GLU A 90 0.52 -27.19 11.68
CA GLU A 90 1.60 -26.51 12.37
C GLU A 90 1.83 -25.11 11.75
N PRO A 91 2.02 -24.03 12.53
CA PRO A 91 2.44 -22.74 11.99
C PRO A 91 3.91 -22.83 11.54
N GLN A 92 4.12 -23.13 10.25
CA GLN A 92 5.43 -23.01 9.61
C GLN A 92 5.64 -21.57 9.15
N PRO A 93 6.83 -20.97 9.33
CA PRO A 93 7.09 -19.57 8.97
C PRO A 93 6.78 -19.30 7.50
N SER A 94 6.21 -18.13 7.22
CA SER A 94 5.87 -17.61 5.89
C SER A 94 7.08 -17.56 4.95
N GLY A 95 7.43 -18.70 4.37
CA GLY A 95 8.03 -18.78 3.06
C GLY A 95 6.91 -18.62 2.05
N SER A 96 7.10 -17.69 1.11
CA SER A 96 6.23 -17.49 -0.05
C SER A 96 5.97 -18.83 -0.75
N ALA A 97 4.83 -19.45 -0.48
CA ALA A 97 4.38 -20.63 -1.19
C ALA A 97 3.78 -20.14 -2.51
N ALA A 98 4.43 -20.48 -3.62
CA ALA A 98 3.79 -20.38 -4.93
C ALA A 98 2.53 -21.26 -4.90
N PRO A 99 1.35 -20.75 -5.31
CA PRO A 99 0.14 -21.56 -5.32
C PRO A 99 0.29 -22.69 -6.34
N THR A 100 0.34 -23.93 -5.86
CA THR A 100 0.06 -25.13 -6.66
C THR A 100 -1.45 -25.41 -6.60
N SER A 101 -2.23 -24.60 -7.31
CA SER A 101 -3.61 -24.91 -7.66
C SER A 101 -3.66 -25.13 -9.17
N GLY A 102 -4.17 -26.30 -9.56
CA GLY A 102 -3.94 -26.95 -10.85
C GLY A 102 -4.03 -26.01 -12.05
N ALA A 103 -2.92 -25.93 -12.80
CA ALA A 103 -2.91 -25.33 -14.12
C ALA A 103 -3.94 -26.06 -15.00
N SER A 104 -5.00 -25.36 -15.38
CA SER A 104 -5.85 -25.78 -16.48
C SER A 104 -4.96 -25.76 -17.74
N PRO A 105 -4.71 -26.90 -18.41
CA PRO A 105 -3.59 -27.09 -19.35
C PRO A 105 -3.72 -26.35 -20.69
N SER A 106 -4.55 -25.31 -20.77
CA SER A 106 -4.87 -24.58 -22.00
C SER A 106 -4.83 -23.06 -21.86
N ARG A 107 -4.59 -22.50 -20.67
CA ARG A 107 -4.48 -21.04 -20.48
C ARG A 107 -3.05 -20.59 -20.74
N THR A 108 -2.86 -19.67 -21.69
CA THR A 108 -1.57 -19.07 -22.04
C THR A 108 -1.72 -17.56 -21.91
N GLY A 109 -0.86 -16.90 -21.14
CA GLY A 109 -0.96 -15.45 -20.91
C GLY A 109 -0.50 -15.03 -19.52
N ASN A 110 -0.82 -13.79 -19.14
CA ASN A 110 -0.51 -13.23 -17.84
C ASN A 110 -1.65 -13.52 -16.86
N TYR A 111 -1.60 -14.67 -16.17
CA TYR A 111 -2.62 -15.09 -15.22
C TYR A 111 -2.04 -15.78 -13.99
N ILE A 112 -2.79 -15.75 -12.89
CA ILE A 112 -2.42 -16.40 -11.63
C ILE A 112 -3.66 -16.88 -10.89
N PRO A 113 -3.66 -18.10 -10.31
CA PRO A 113 -4.72 -18.53 -9.42
C PRO A 113 -4.69 -17.72 -8.12
N PHE A 114 -5.84 -17.53 -7.48
CA PHE A 114 -5.95 -16.91 -6.16
C PHE A 114 -6.86 -17.74 -5.24
N GLU A 115 -6.59 -17.65 -3.95
CA GLU A 115 -7.35 -18.33 -2.90
C GLU A 115 -8.14 -17.30 -2.07
N GLY A 116 -9.30 -17.72 -1.57
CA GLY A 116 -10.24 -16.84 -0.88
C GLY A 116 -11.25 -16.21 -1.83
N ASN A 117 -12.41 -15.82 -1.29
CA ASN A 117 -13.52 -15.25 -2.07
C ASN A 117 -13.93 -16.11 -3.28
N GLY A 118 -14.10 -17.41 -3.05
CA GLY A 118 -14.62 -18.34 -4.06
C GLY A 118 -13.58 -19.16 -4.80
N ASP A 119 -12.29 -18.84 -4.61
CA ASP A 119 -11.11 -19.37 -5.31
C ASP A 119 -11.21 -19.20 -6.82
N GLY A 120 -10.12 -18.86 -7.49
CA GLY A 120 -10.28 -18.41 -8.86
C GLY A 120 -9.01 -18.15 -9.63
N ILE A 121 -9.19 -17.55 -10.80
CA ILE A 121 -8.09 -17.12 -11.67
C ILE A 121 -8.25 -15.64 -11.97
N PHE A 122 -7.18 -14.91 -11.73
CA PHE A 122 -7.01 -13.52 -12.12
C PHE A 122 -6.11 -13.46 -13.35
N GLU A 123 -6.50 -12.70 -14.37
CA GLU A 123 -5.79 -12.60 -15.64
C GLU A 123 -5.80 -11.17 -16.19
N ILE A 124 -4.66 -10.74 -16.71
CA ILE A 124 -4.52 -9.55 -17.55
C ILE A 124 -4.47 -10.03 -18.99
N VAL A 125 -5.57 -9.85 -19.72
CA VAL A 125 -5.74 -10.32 -21.10
C VAL A 125 -4.92 -9.47 -22.07
N ARG A 126 -4.90 -8.15 -21.85
CA ARG A 126 -4.07 -7.18 -22.59
C ARG A 126 -3.82 -5.94 -21.75
N HIS A 127 -2.78 -5.20 -22.10
CA HIS A 127 -2.48 -3.88 -21.54
C HIS A 127 -2.00 -2.93 -22.64
N GLU A 128 -2.19 -1.64 -22.42
CA GLU A 128 -1.76 -0.55 -23.29
C GLU A 128 -1.47 0.70 -22.45
N TRP A 129 -0.34 1.35 -22.71
CA TRP A 129 -0.02 2.66 -22.14
C TRP A 129 -0.59 3.76 -23.01
N THR A 130 -1.38 4.65 -22.41
CA THR A 130 -2.06 5.76 -23.09
C THR A 130 -1.67 7.08 -22.45
N SER A 131 -2.10 8.20 -23.05
CA SER A 131 -1.94 9.52 -22.42
C SER A 131 -2.74 9.69 -21.12
N GLU A 132 -3.75 8.86 -20.89
CA GLU A 132 -4.57 8.88 -19.66
C GLU A 132 -4.02 7.97 -18.57
N GLY A 133 -3.01 7.14 -18.89
CA GLY A 133 -2.41 6.16 -18.00
C GLY A 133 -2.48 4.74 -18.57
N LEU A 134 -2.51 3.75 -17.68
CA LEU A 134 -2.53 2.34 -18.05
C LEU A 134 -3.96 1.85 -18.30
N LEU A 135 -4.23 1.39 -19.52
CA LEU A 135 -5.46 0.69 -19.89
C LEU A 135 -5.20 -0.82 -19.89
N ILE A 136 -5.95 -1.60 -19.11
CA ILE A 136 -5.89 -3.07 -19.14
C ILE A 136 -7.24 -3.69 -19.44
N ARG A 137 -7.24 -4.88 -20.06
CA ARG A 137 -8.40 -5.77 -20.07
C ARG A 137 -8.19 -6.84 -19.01
N VAL A 138 -9.04 -6.85 -17.99
CA VAL A 138 -8.99 -7.85 -16.92
C VAL A 138 -9.98 -8.98 -17.19
N ARG A 139 -9.63 -10.19 -16.76
CA ARG A 139 -10.54 -11.32 -16.61
C ARG A 139 -10.43 -11.90 -15.20
N VAL A 140 -11.56 -12.10 -14.53
CA VAL A 140 -11.64 -12.77 -13.23
C VAL A 140 -12.68 -13.87 -13.28
N GLU A 141 -12.28 -15.05 -12.82
CA GLU A 141 -13.13 -16.22 -12.71
C GLU A 141 -13.09 -16.74 -11.28
N ILE A 142 -14.24 -17.18 -10.77
CA ILE A 142 -14.32 -17.87 -9.48
C ILE A 142 -14.96 -19.25 -9.66
N GLU A 143 -14.55 -20.19 -8.82
CA GLU A 143 -15.06 -21.56 -8.84
C GLU A 143 -16.38 -21.69 -8.09
N ARG A 144 -16.58 -20.90 -7.03
CA ARG A 144 -17.73 -21.02 -6.12
C ARG A 144 -18.28 -19.67 -5.68
N GLY A 145 -19.61 -19.62 -5.54
CA GLY A 145 -20.31 -18.48 -4.94
C GLY A 145 -20.37 -17.24 -5.83
N GLU A 146 -20.53 -16.09 -5.16
CA GLU A 146 -20.60 -14.76 -5.74
C GLU A 146 -19.86 -13.80 -4.80
N TYR A 147 -18.86 -13.10 -5.33
CA TYR A 147 -17.99 -12.24 -4.53
C TYR A 147 -17.70 -10.93 -5.25
N GLN A 148 -17.41 -9.90 -4.46
CA GLN A 148 -16.98 -8.61 -4.96
C GLN A 148 -15.47 -8.46 -4.84
N PHE A 149 -14.89 -7.78 -5.81
CA PHE A 149 -13.45 -7.56 -5.93
C PHE A 149 -13.15 -6.10 -6.23
N GLY A 150 -11.95 -5.67 -5.86
CA GLY A 150 -11.36 -4.39 -6.24
C GLY A 150 -10.05 -4.60 -7.01
N LEU A 151 -9.59 -3.52 -7.66
CA LEU A 151 -8.30 -3.47 -8.34
C LEU A 151 -7.59 -2.17 -7.98
N PHE A 152 -6.29 -2.28 -7.70
CA PHE A 152 -5.39 -1.15 -7.61
C PHE A 152 -4.03 -1.52 -8.22
N ALA A 153 -3.27 -0.52 -8.63
CA ALA A 153 -1.93 -0.69 -9.16
C ALA A 153 -0.90 -0.05 -8.23
N PHE A 154 0.33 -0.52 -8.26
CA PHE A 154 1.46 0.26 -7.76
C PHE A 154 2.64 0.18 -8.71
N THR A 155 3.39 1.27 -8.83
CA THR A 155 4.65 1.29 -9.58
C THR A 155 5.72 0.53 -8.80
N ASN A 156 6.51 -0.30 -9.46
CA ASN A 156 7.49 -1.16 -8.80
C ASN A 156 8.66 -0.37 -8.21
N GLU A 157 9.03 0.76 -8.82
CA GLU A 157 10.13 1.61 -8.36
C GLU A 157 9.76 2.45 -7.14
N THR A 158 8.74 3.31 -7.24
CA THR A 158 8.39 4.26 -6.16
C THR A 158 7.40 3.67 -5.15
N ARG A 159 6.74 2.56 -5.48
CA ARG A 159 5.62 1.96 -4.72
C ARG A 159 4.43 2.90 -4.53
N GLU A 160 4.31 3.92 -5.38
CA GLU A 160 3.13 4.77 -5.42
C GLU A 160 1.92 3.94 -5.88
N ALA A 161 0.80 4.07 -5.16
CA ALA A 161 -0.42 3.33 -5.41
C ALA A 161 -1.43 4.17 -6.20
N PHE A 162 -2.13 3.53 -7.14
CA PHE A 162 -3.10 4.14 -8.02
C PHE A 162 -4.38 3.32 -8.04
N ASP A 163 -5.50 3.96 -7.75
CA ASP A 163 -6.81 3.31 -7.84
C ASP A 163 -7.28 3.22 -9.29
N ALA A 164 -8.06 2.18 -9.60
CA ALA A 164 -8.75 2.10 -10.88
C ALA A 164 -9.83 3.19 -10.96
N LEU A 165 -9.88 3.95 -12.06
CA LEU A 165 -10.97 4.90 -12.32
C LEU A 165 -12.29 4.18 -12.59
N ASN A 166 -12.19 3.07 -13.33
CA ASN A 166 -13.28 2.17 -13.66
C ASN A 166 -12.67 0.78 -13.89
N PRO A 167 -13.35 -0.31 -13.52
CA PRO A 167 -14.61 -0.37 -12.80
C PRO A 167 -14.43 -0.04 -11.30
N ALA A 168 -15.51 0.43 -10.69
CA ALA A 168 -15.73 0.34 -9.24
C ALA A 168 -15.64 -1.14 -8.79
N PRO A 169 -15.70 -1.45 -7.48
CA PRO A 169 -15.73 -2.84 -7.05
C PRO A 169 -16.78 -3.64 -7.84
N PHE A 170 -16.35 -4.76 -8.42
CA PHE A 170 -17.14 -5.54 -9.36
C PHE A 170 -17.49 -6.89 -8.78
N THR A 171 -18.64 -7.42 -9.18
CA THR A 171 -19.13 -8.72 -8.72
C THR A 171 -18.80 -9.79 -9.75
N VAL A 172 -18.22 -10.90 -9.29
CA VAL A 172 -17.98 -12.11 -10.10
C VAL A 172 -18.85 -13.23 -9.55
N ARG A 173 -19.43 -14.02 -10.46
CA ARG A 173 -20.27 -15.18 -10.15
C ARG A 173 -19.62 -16.45 -10.68
N ALA A 174 -19.69 -17.53 -9.91
CA ALA A 174 -19.19 -18.81 -10.35
C ALA A 174 -19.81 -19.23 -11.68
N GLY A 175 -18.98 -19.74 -12.60
CA GLY A 175 -19.38 -20.11 -13.95
C GLY A 175 -19.62 -18.95 -14.93
N THR A 176 -19.50 -17.70 -14.48
CA THR A 176 -19.60 -16.51 -15.36
C THR A 176 -18.34 -15.64 -15.20
N PRO A 177 -17.33 -15.80 -16.07
CA PRO A 177 -16.15 -14.95 -16.07
C PRO A 177 -16.53 -13.48 -16.18
N TYR A 178 -15.95 -12.65 -15.32
CA TYR A 178 -16.03 -11.21 -15.43
C TYR A 178 -14.90 -10.72 -16.33
N GLU A 179 -15.22 -9.90 -17.33
CA GLU A 179 -14.23 -9.22 -18.16
C GLU A 179 -14.59 -7.75 -18.37
N ALA A 180 -13.60 -6.87 -18.20
CA ALA A 180 -13.77 -5.43 -18.39
C ALA A 180 -12.47 -4.75 -18.78
N ASP A 181 -12.58 -3.59 -19.43
CA ASP A 181 -11.46 -2.67 -19.61
C ASP A 181 -11.37 -1.74 -18.38
N VAL A 182 -10.16 -1.54 -17.87
CA VAL A 182 -9.85 -0.85 -16.61
C VAL A 182 -8.78 0.20 -16.87
N VAL A 183 -8.96 1.41 -16.34
CA VAL A 183 -8.00 2.51 -16.49
C VAL A 183 -7.38 2.87 -15.14
N PHE A 184 -6.06 2.89 -15.06
CA PHE A 184 -5.29 3.42 -13.93
C PHE A 184 -4.61 4.74 -14.33
N PRO A 185 -4.89 5.85 -13.64
CA PRO A 185 -4.35 7.17 -13.97
C PRO A 185 -2.93 7.30 -13.42
N MET A 186 -1.99 6.56 -14.00
CA MET A 186 -0.63 6.40 -13.51
C MET A 186 0.41 6.65 -14.60
N PRO A 187 1.64 7.10 -14.25
CA PRO A 187 2.71 7.27 -15.22
C PRO A 187 3.17 5.92 -15.78
N GLN A 188 3.72 5.94 -17.00
CA GLN A 188 4.32 4.78 -17.63
C GLN A 188 5.53 4.28 -16.84
N ALA A 189 5.40 3.10 -16.25
CA ALA A 189 6.42 2.47 -15.43
C ALA A 189 6.11 0.98 -15.22
N ASP A 190 7.13 0.18 -14.94
CA ASP A 190 6.93 -1.20 -14.48
C ASP A 190 6.02 -1.20 -13.24
N SER A 191 4.94 -1.95 -13.32
CA SER A 191 3.83 -1.86 -12.37
C SER A 191 3.33 -3.24 -11.98
N THR A 192 2.61 -3.29 -10.86
CA THR A 192 1.94 -4.51 -10.39
C THR A 192 0.48 -4.19 -10.14
N ILE A 193 -0.42 -4.97 -10.75
CA ILE A 193 -1.86 -4.86 -10.57
C ILE A 193 -2.29 -5.87 -9.53
N VAL A 194 -3.02 -5.42 -8.51
CA VAL A 194 -3.46 -6.23 -7.38
C VAL A 194 -4.96 -6.46 -7.47
N LEU A 195 -5.37 -7.71 -7.44
CA LEU A 195 -6.75 -8.11 -7.16
C LEU A 195 -6.96 -8.13 -5.65
N SER A 196 -7.98 -7.45 -5.15
CA SER A 196 -8.25 -7.31 -3.73
C SER A 196 -9.71 -7.51 -3.37
N THR A 197 -10.01 -7.51 -2.07
CA THR A 197 -11.37 -7.24 -1.57
C THR A 197 -11.83 -5.84 -1.99
N PRO A 198 -13.15 -5.56 -1.98
CA PRO A 198 -13.70 -4.28 -2.43
C PRO A 198 -13.16 -3.05 -1.69
N SER A 199 -12.77 -3.22 -0.44
CA SER A 199 -12.19 -2.15 0.38
C SER A 199 -10.71 -1.91 0.12
N GLY A 200 -10.05 -2.76 -0.68
CA GLY A 200 -8.59 -2.76 -0.86
C GLY A 200 -7.81 -3.29 0.35
N ALA A 201 -8.48 -3.65 1.46
CA ALA A 201 -7.82 -3.99 2.71
C ALA A 201 -7.08 -5.34 2.67
N VAL A 202 -7.49 -6.25 1.78
CA VAL A 202 -6.89 -7.58 1.62
C VAL A 202 -6.58 -7.80 0.15
N ALA A 203 -5.31 -7.94 -0.16
CA ALA A 203 -4.85 -8.40 -1.48
C ALA A 203 -5.04 -9.92 -1.58
N LEU A 204 -5.59 -10.37 -2.71
CA LEU A 204 -5.78 -11.79 -3.01
C LEU A 204 -4.63 -12.32 -3.86
N ASN A 205 -4.31 -11.61 -4.94
CA ASN A 205 -3.11 -11.88 -5.74
C ASN A 205 -2.75 -10.68 -6.63
N ALA A 206 -1.62 -10.75 -7.33
CA ALA A 206 -1.14 -9.66 -8.16
C ALA A 206 -0.41 -10.14 -9.41
N LEU A 207 -0.45 -9.33 -10.47
CA LEU A 207 0.18 -9.60 -11.75
C LEU A 207 1.03 -8.40 -12.21
N PRO A 208 2.25 -8.64 -12.73
CA PRO A 208 3.09 -7.58 -13.24
C PRO A 208 2.59 -7.07 -14.60
N VAL A 209 2.83 -5.79 -14.87
CA VAL A 209 2.65 -5.12 -16.16
C VAL A 209 3.92 -4.34 -16.47
N PRO A 210 4.58 -4.57 -17.61
CA PRO A 210 5.77 -3.83 -17.99
C PRO A 210 5.45 -2.37 -18.34
N GLY A 211 6.40 -1.48 -18.04
CA GLY A 211 6.39 -0.08 -18.48
C GLY A 211 6.60 0.08 -19.97
#